data_AF-A0A7V8VLD5-F1
#
_entry.id   AF-A0A7V8VLD5-F1
#
_cell.length_a   1.000
_cell.length_b   1.000
_cell.length_c   1.000
_cell.angle_alpha   90.00
_cell.angle_beta   90.00
_cell.angle_gamma   90.00
#
_symmetry.space_group_name_H-M   'P 1'
#
loop_
_entity.id
_entity.type
_entity.pdbx_description
1 polymer ?
#
loop_
_entity_poly.entity_id
_entity_poly.type
_entity_poly.pdbx_seq_one_letter_code
_entity_poly.pdbx_strand_id
1 'polypeptide(L)'
;MKIPCVLLTVACTSLFATAVPGQAPPPEELERAVASMAKVGACWSPTFSPDGTKVAFVSNMSGVPQVYVMPAAGGFPEQITALDDPVDEVDW
;
A
#
# COMPACT_ATOMS: atom_id res chain seq x y z
N MET A 1 44.11 43.54 -14.41
CA MET A 1 42.68 43.70 -14.75
C MET A 1 41.93 42.59 -14.02
N LYS A 2 41.14 42.94 -12.99
CA LYS A 2 40.53 42.00 -12.02
C LYS A 2 39.12 41.62 -12.49
N ILE A 3 38.84 40.32 -12.66
CA ILE A 3 37.48 39.77 -12.77
C ILE A 3 37.36 38.69 -11.69
N PRO A 4 36.55 38.87 -10.64
CA PRO A 4 36.40 37.89 -9.56
C PRO A 4 35.19 36.96 -9.76
N CYS A 5 35.26 35.81 -9.08
CA CYS A 5 34.16 35.02 -8.49
C CYS A 5 32.80 34.99 -9.21
N VAL A 6 32.36 33.81 -9.67
CA VAL A 6 31.30 33.01 -8.98
C VAL A 6 31.50 31.54 -9.35
N LEU A 7 31.95 30.75 -8.38
CA LEU A 7 31.97 29.30 -8.39
C LEU A 7 30.53 28.83 -8.09
N LEU A 8 29.75 28.47 -9.11
CA LEU A 8 28.40 27.94 -8.92
C LEU A 8 28.48 26.41 -8.78
N THR A 9 28.88 25.94 -7.60
CA THR A 9 28.65 24.55 -7.18
C THR A 9 27.16 24.36 -6.97
N VAL A 10 26.46 23.84 -7.96
CA VAL A 10 25.12 23.28 -7.76
C VAL A 10 25.30 21.98 -6.99
N ALA A 11 25.31 22.08 -5.66
CA ALA A 11 25.05 20.95 -4.79
C ALA A 11 23.61 20.52 -5.08
N CYS A 12 23.45 19.51 -5.93
CA CYS A 12 22.21 18.80 -6.14
C CYS A 12 21.85 18.13 -4.81
N THR A 13 21.17 18.88 -3.95
CA THR A 13 20.72 18.43 -2.64
C THR A 13 19.77 17.28 -2.85
N SER A 14 20.17 16.14 -2.30
CA SER A 14 19.43 14.89 -2.22
C SER A 14 17.95 15.16 -1.92
N LEU A 15 17.08 14.89 -2.90
CA LEU A 15 15.65 14.71 -2.67
C LEU A 15 15.49 13.40 -1.90
N PHE A 16 15.59 13.47 -0.58
CA PHE A 16 14.89 12.52 0.26
C PHE A 16 13.41 12.80 0.06
N ALA A 17 12.72 11.91 -0.65
CA ALA A 17 11.27 11.90 -0.72
C ALA A 17 10.75 11.67 0.70
N THR A 18 10.54 12.74 1.45
CA THR A 18 9.73 12.68 2.66
C THR A 18 8.30 12.46 2.19
N ALA A 19 7.78 11.26 2.38
CA ALA A 19 6.35 11.01 2.27
C ALA A 19 5.64 12.03 3.15
N VAL A 20 4.88 12.96 2.54
CA VAL A 20 4.18 14.02 3.26
C VAL A 20 2.96 13.38 3.93
N PRO A 21 2.92 13.27 5.27
CA PRO A 21 1.76 12.69 5.93
C PRO A 21 0.56 13.62 5.73
N GLY A 22 -0.52 13.08 5.14
CA GLY A 22 -1.76 13.81 4.85
C GLY A 22 -1.94 14.27 3.41
N GLN A 23 -0.98 14.05 2.52
CA GLN A 23 -1.22 14.21 1.08
C GLN A 23 -2.04 13.01 0.59
N ALA A 24 -3.21 13.26 0.01
CA ALA A 24 -3.98 12.22 -0.67
C ALA A 24 -3.08 11.54 -1.72
N PRO A 25 -3.14 10.20 -1.85
CA PRO A 25 -2.33 9.49 -2.82
C PRO A 25 -2.54 10.11 -4.21
N PRO A 26 -1.48 10.18 -5.05
CA PRO A 26 -1.62 10.70 -6.41
C PRO A 26 -2.80 10.01 -7.11
N PRO A 27 -3.58 10.70 -7.94
CA PRO A 27 -4.87 10.21 -8.44
C PRO A 27 -4.83 8.80 -9.04
N GLU A 28 -3.71 8.40 -9.65
CA GLU A 28 -3.49 7.06 -10.18
C GLU A 28 -3.50 5.94 -9.13
N GLU A 29 -3.00 6.20 -7.92
CA GLU A 29 -2.98 5.25 -6.80
C GLU A 29 -4.37 5.17 -6.16
N LEU A 30 -5.04 6.32 -6.00
CA LEU A 30 -6.43 6.36 -5.55
C LEU A 30 -7.35 5.60 -6.50
N GLU A 31 -7.22 5.82 -7.80
CA GLU A 31 -7.98 5.12 -8.83
C GLU A 31 -7.70 3.62 -8.82
N ARG A 32 -6.44 3.19 -8.68
CA ARG A 32 -6.10 1.76 -8.52
C ARG A 32 -6.72 1.16 -7.26
N ALA A 33 -6.68 1.87 -6.14
CA ALA A 33 -7.21 1.42 -4.88
C ALA A 33 -8.75 1.28 -4.93
N VAL A 34 -9.44 2.28 -5.48
CA VAL A 34 -10.90 2.24 -5.72
C VAL A 34 -11.27 1.14 -6.71
N ALA A 35 -10.52 0.98 -7.80
CA ALA A 35 -10.75 -0.07 -8.78
C ALA A 35 -10.51 -1.47 -8.21
N SER A 36 -9.55 -1.64 -7.29
CA SER A 36 -9.34 -2.89 -6.56
C SER A 36 -10.51 -3.21 -5.65
N MET A 37 -11.00 -2.20 -4.91
CA MET A 37 -12.14 -2.39 -4.00
C MET A 37 -13.45 -2.68 -4.75
N ALA A 38 -13.64 -2.11 -5.93
CA ALA A 38 -14.77 -2.43 -6.81
C ALA A 38 -14.77 -3.89 -7.31
N LYS A 39 -13.63 -4.59 -7.21
CA LYS A 39 -13.48 -6.01 -7.60
C LYS A 39 -13.58 -6.98 -6.44
N VAL A 40 -13.77 -6.50 -5.20
CA VAL A 40 -14.02 -7.40 -4.08
C VAL A 40 -15.34 -8.12 -4.29
N GLY A 41 -15.27 -9.36 -4.76
CA GLY A 41 -16.43 -10.22 -4.95
C GLY A 41 -16.83 -10.88 -3.63
N ALA A 42 -15.88 -11.55 -2.98
CA ALA A 42 -16.08 -12.24 -1.71
C ALA A 42 -14.90 -12.03 -0.77
N CYS A 43 -15.21 -11.92 0.53
CA CYS A 43 -14.25 -11.92 1.63
C CYS A 43 -14.74 -12.91 2.71
N TRP A 44 -13.85 -13.73 3.25
CA TRP A 44 -14.16 -14.69 4.31
C TRP A 44 -12.93 -15.00 5.17
N SER A 45 -13.14 -15.82 6.22
CA SER A 45 -12.09 -16.21 7.18
C SER A 45 -11.34 -15.00 7.78
N PRO A 46 -12.03 -14.05 8.45
CA PRO A 46 -11.34 -12.96 9.11
C PRO A 46 -10.69 -13.43 10.43
N THR A 47 -9.46 -13.00 10.68
CA THR A 47 -8.76 -13.19 11.96
C THR A 47 -8.07 -11.88 12.40
N PHE A 48 -8.03 -11.62 13.71
CA PHE A 48 -7.40 -10.44 14.29
C PHE A 48 -5.94 -10.71 14.66
N SER A 49 -5.07 -9.73 14.42
CA SER A 49 -3.68 -9.83 14.88
C SER A 49 -3.63 -9.98 16.41
N PRO A 50 -2.58 -10.60 16.98
CA PRO A 50 -2.46 -10.75 18.42
C PRO A 50 -2.50 -9.42 19.19
N ASP A 51 -2.08 -8.33 18.54
CA ASP A 51 -2.14 -6.96 19.08
C ASP A 51 -3.46 -6.22 18.79
N GLY A 52 -4.38 -6.84 18.05
CA GLY A 52 -5.68 -6.28 17.65
C GLY A 52 -5.62 -5.13 16.66
N THR A 53 -4.44 -4.79 16.11
CA THR A 53 -4.27 -3.62 15.24
C THR A 53 -4.61 -3.88 13.78
N LYS A 54 -4.67 -5.15 13.37
CA LYS A 54 -4.88 -5.58 11.98
C LYS A 54 -5.89 -6.71 11.89
N VAL A 55 -6.48 -6.85 10.71
CA VAL A 55 -7.35 -7.96 10.31
C VAL A 55 -6.74 -8.61 9.08
N ALA A 56 -6.54 -9.92 9.12
CA ALA A 56 -6.24 -10.73 7.95
C ALA A 56 -7.52 -11.42 7.48
N PHE A 57 -7.70 -11.55 6.16
CA PHE A 57 -8.85 -12.22 5.57
C PHE A 57 -8.50 -12.74 4.17
N VAL A 58 -9.29 -13.70 3.69
CA VAL A 58 -9.17 -14.20 2.32
C VAL A 58 -10.11 -13.42 1.40
N SER A 59 -9.62 -12.99 0.23
CA SER A 59 -10.44 -12.34 -0.80
C SER A 59 -10.02 -12.71 -2.22
N ASN A 60 -10.97 -12.68 -3.14
CA ASN A 60 -10.75 -12.90 -4.56
C ASN A 60 -10.54 -11.62 -5.38
N MET A 61 -10.17 -10.48 -4.74
CA MET A 61 -10.04 -9.19 -5.44
C MET A 61 -8.96 -9.19 -6.54
N SER A 62 -7.96 -10.06 -6.44
CA SER A 62 -6.93 -10.30 -7.46
C SER A 62 -7.34 -11.31 -8.55
N GLY A 63 -8.54 -11.89 -8.47
CA GLY A 63 -9.05 -12.92 -9.37
C GLY A 63 -8.95 -14.35 -8.83
N VAL A 64 -7.89 -14.65 -8.07
CA VAL A 64 -7.74 -15.90 -7.30
C VAL A 64 -7.84 -15.56 -5.80
N PRO A 65 -8.52 -16.37 -4.97
CA PRO A 65 -8.55 -16.20 -3.52
C PRO A 65 -7.14 -16.12 -2.91
N GLN A 66 -6.82 -15.00 -2.28
CA GLN A 66 -5.52 -14.74 -1.64
C GLN A 66 -5.71 -14.06 -0.29
N VAL A 67 -4.65 -14.02 0.52
CA VAL A 67 -4.64 -13.37 1.83
C VAL A 67 -4.42 -11.87 1.67
N TYR A 68 -5.26 -11.11 2.36
CA TYR A 68 -5.17 -9.67 2.48
C TYR A 68 -5.13 -9.27 3.95
N VAL A 69 -4.43 -8.18 4.25
CA VAL A 69 -4.34 -7.60 5.58
C VAL A 69 -4.71 -6.13 5.53
N MET A 70 -5.51 -5.66 6.47
CA MET A 70 -5.84 -4.23 6.62
C MET A 70 -5.78 -3.79 8.08
N PRO A 71 -5.67 -2.47 8.36
CA PRO A 71 -5.83 -1.95 9.71
C PRO A 71 -7.21 -2.28 10.28
N ALA A 72 -7.28 -2.66 11.56
CA ALA A 72 -8.54 -2.94 12.24
C ALA A 72 -9.45 -1.69 12.33
N ALA A 73 -8.86 -0.48 12.27
CA ALA A 73 -9.59 0.78 12.19
C ALA A 73 -10.23 1.04 10.80
N GLY A 74 -10.01 0.17 9.83
CA GLY A 74 -10.39 0.35 8.43
C GLY A 74 -9.30 1.02 7.60
N GLY A 75 -9.42 0.88 6.28
CA GLY A 75 -8.43 1.34 5.31
C GLY A 75 -8.39 0.43 4.09
N PHE A 76 -7.39 0.63 3.24
CA PHE A 76 -7.19 -0.23 2.09
C PHE A 76 -6.46 -1.52 2.49
N PRO A 77 -6.94 -2.69 2.05
CA PRO A 77 -6.25 -3.94 2.27
C PRO A 77 -5.00 -4.06 1.38
N GLU A 78 -3.94 -4.61 1.97
CA GLU A 78 -2.71 -4.99 1.29
C GLU A 78 -2.72 -6.49 1.01
N GLN A 79 -2.31 -6.89 -0.19
CA GLN A 79 -2.19 -8.30 -0.56
C GLN A 79 -0.90 -8.87 0.03
N ILE A 80 -1.02 -9.96 0.80
CA ILE A 80 0.14 -10.61 1.44
C ILE A 80 0.63 -11.81 0.63
N THR A 81 -0.27 -12.50 -0.07
CA THR A 81 0.06 -13.69 -0.86
C THR A 81 -0.32 -13.50 -2.34
N ALA A 82 0.50 -14.05 -3.23
CA ALA A 82 0.28 -14.04 -4.68
C ALA A 82 0.61 -15.42 -5.25
N LEU A 83 -0.10 -16.43 -4.76
CA LEU A 83 0.07 -17.82 -5.17
C LEU A 83 -0.76 -18.12 -6.43
N ASP A 84 -0.37 -19.15 -7.18
CA ASP A 84 -1.17 -19.65 -8.30
C ASP A 84 -2.43 -20.39 -7.81
N ASP A 85 -2.33 -21.04 -6.65
CA ASP A 85 -3.42 -21.76 -6.01
C ASP A 85 -4.25 -20.86 -5.07
N PRO A 86 -5.56 -21.15 -4.91
CA PRO A 86 -6.42 -20.42 -3.98
C PRO A 86 -6.05 -20.69 -2.52
N VAL A 87 -6.11 -19.64 -1.71
CA VAL A 87 -6.09 -19.75 -0.24
C VAL A 87 -7.53 -19.82 0.25
N ASP A 88 -7.81 -20.78 1.15
CA ASP A 88 -9.17 -20.97 1.71
C ASP A 88 -9.34 -20.35 3.10
N GLU A 89 -8.28 -20.31 3.91
CA GLU A 89 -8.32 -19.89 5.30
C GLU A 89 -7.04 -19.11 5.67
N VAL A 90 -7.16 -18.21 6.64
CA VAL A 90 -6.03 -17.51 7.23
C VAL A 90 -6.16 -17.46 8.75
N ASP A 91 -5.03 -17.65 9.44
CA ASP A 91 -4.86 -17.34 10.85
C ASP A 91 -3.55 -16.56 11.06
N TRP A 92 -3.43 -15.85 12.18
CA TRP A 92 -2.28 -14.97 12.47
C TRP A 92 -1.03 -15.68 12.99
#